data_AF-A0A2K8ZAY8-F1
#
_entry.id   AF-A0A2K8ZAY8-F1
#
_cell.length_a   1.000
_cell.length_b   1.000
_cell.length_c   1.000
_cell.angle_alpha   90.00
_cell.angle_beta   90.00
_cell.angle_gamma   90.00
#
_symmetry.space_group_name_H-M   'P 1'
#
loop_
_entity.id
_entity.type
_entity.pdbx_description
1 polymer ?
#
loop_
_entity_poly.entity_id
_entity_poly.type
_entity_poly.pdbx_seq_one_letter_code
_entity_poly.pdbx_strand_id
1 'polypeptide(L)'
;MKPLKIYSLERKLVAFGLWMDADFINFFDEYGNYSAYGVTTGKGLLDIYNIDGDWIKYGIGNLDGLLDIYTLDGTYVFYGLPWLTPKQAIKRTGL
;
A
#
# COMPACT_ATOMS: atom_id res chain seq x y z
N MET A 1 -7.24 7.90 -8.97
CA MET A 1 -6.09 7.82 -8.05
C MET A 1 -6.58 7.66 -6.61
N LYS A 2 -6.06 6.68 -5.87
CA LYS A 2 -6.43 6.43 -4.47
C LYS A 2 -5.16 6.44 -3.60
N PRO A 3 -4.98 7.44 -2.71
CA PRO A 3 -3.82 7.50 -1.84
C PRO A 3 -3.92 6.51 -0.67
N LEU A 4 -2.77 5.99 -0.28
CA LEU A 4 -2.56 5.05 0.81
C LEU A 4 -1.46 5.58 1.74
N LYS A 5 -1.64 5.39 3.04
CA LYS A 5 -0.57 5.58 4.02
C LYS A 5 -0.10 4.21 4.47
N ILE A 6 1.21 3.97 4.38
CA ILE A 6 1.83 2.69 4.75
C ILE A 6 2.49 2.86 6.11
N TYR A 7 2.18 1.95 7.02
CA TYR A 7 2.66 1.97 8.40
C TYR A 7 3.47 0.71 8.70
N SER A 8 4.47 0.87 9.56
CA SER A 8 5.07 -0.23 10.33
C SER A 8 4.06 -0.82 11.32
N LEU A 9 4.34 -2.03 11.79
CA LEU A 9 3.54 -2.69 12.83
C LEU A 9 3.49 -1.88 14.15
N GLU A 10 4.48 -1.02 14.38
CA GLU A 10 4.54 -0.06 15.50
C GLU A 10 3.71 1.21 15.25
N ARG A 11 2.94 1.26 14.16
CA ARG A 11 2.09 2.39 13.76
C ARG A 11 2.86 3.65 13.36
N LYS A 12 4.15 3.54 13.03
CA LYS A 12 4.91 4.64 12.42
C LYS A 12 4.65 4.66 10.92
N LEU A 13 4.33 5.83 10.37
CA LEU A 13 4.24 6.03 8.92
C LEU A 13 5.63 5.79 8.31
N VAL A 14 5.71 4.99 7.25
CA VAL A 14 7.00 4.65 6.60
C VAL A 14 7.00 4.96 5.10
N ALA A 15 5.83 5.02 4.48
CA ALA A 15 5.69 5.30 3.06
C ALA A 15 4.28 5.79 2.73
N PHE A 16 4.14 6.36 1.54
CA PHE A 16 2.87 6.64 0.89
C PHE A 16 2.71 5.75 -0.33
N GLY A 17 1.50 5.28 -0.56
CA GLY A 17 1.11 4.58 -1.78
C GLY A 17 0.16 5.44 -2.61
N LEU A 18 0.27 5.37 -3.94
CA LEU A 18 -0.67 6.00 -4.86
C LEU A 18 -1.07 5.01 -5.94
N TRP A 19 -2.30 4.50 -5.83
CA TRP A 19 -2.89 3.72 -6.91
C TRP A 19 -3.09 4.60 -8.14
N MET A 20 -2.38 4.27 -9.21
CA MET A 20 -2.46 4.96 -10.49
C MET A 20 -3.68 4.48 -11.27
N ASP A 21 -3.91 3.16 -11.26
CA ASP A 21 -5.07 2.46 -11.81
C ASP A 21 -5.41 1.22 -10.96
N ALA A 22 -6.09 0.22 -11.55
CA ALA A 22 -6.47 -1.02 -10.86
C ALA A 22 -5.30 -2.02 -10.69
N ASP A 23 -4.29 -1.91 -11.53
CA ASP A 23 -3.21 -2.88 -11.68
C ASP A 23 -1.87 -2.34 -11.19
N PHE A 24 -1.78 -1.04 -10.90
CA PHE A 24 -0.51 -0.39 -10.59
C PHE A 24 -0.58 0.61 -9.44
N ILE A 25 0.40 0.53 -8.54
CA ILE A 25 0.61 1.44 -7.40
C ILE A 25 2.05 1.91 -7.35
N ASN A 26 2.25 3.21 -7.14
CA ASN A 26 3.55 3.77 -6.82
C ASN A 26 3.71 3.90 -5.30
N PHE A 27 4.91 3.62 -4.79
CA PHE A 27 5.30 3.87 -3.42
C PHE A 27 6.32 5.00 -3.34
N PHE A 28 6.14 5.85 -2.34
CA PHE A 28 7.01 6.97 -2.02
C PHE A 28 7.44 6.85 -0.56
N ASP A 29 8.69 7.20 -0.24
CA ASP A 29 9.14 7.30 1.14
C ASP A 29 8.42 8.42 1.91
N GLU A 30 8.74 8.59 3.20
CA GLU A 30 8.15 9.62 4.06
C GLU A 30 8.45 11.07 3.61
N TYR A 31 9.47 11.26 2.76
CA TYR A 31 9.85 12.56 2.19
C TYR A 31 9.23 12.81 0.80
N GLY A 32 8.52 11.82 0.25
CA GLY A 32 7.88 11.89 -1.06
C GLY A 32 8.77 11.47 -2.23
N ASN A 33 9.93 10.85 -1.98
CA ASN A 33 10.76 10.30 -3.05
C ASN A 33 10.18 8.96 -3.51
N TYR A 34 10.12 8.75 -4.83
CA TYR A 34 9.70 7.48 -5.41
C TYR A 34 10.68 6.36 -5.02
N SER A 35 10.17 5.28 -4.43
CA SER A 35 10.98 4.25 -3.78
C SER A 35 10.69 2.81 -4.24
N ALA A 36 9.49 2.55 -4.73
CA ALA A 36 9.08 1.23 -5.23
C ALA A 36 7.80 1.33 -6.06
N TYR A 37 7.46 0.28 -6.78
CA TYR A 37 6.16 0.12 -7.42
C TYR A 37 5.57 -1.26 -7.18
N GLY A 38 4.24 -1.35 -7.26
CA GLY A 38 3.52 -2.60 -7.15
C GLY A 38 2.69 -2.88 -8.39
N VAL A 39 2.64 -4.15 -8.79
CA VAL A 39 1.84 -4.65 -9.91
C VAL A 39 0.86 -5.71 -9.40
N THR A 40 -0.43 -5.52 -9.63
CA THR A 40 -1.47 -6.47 -9.22
C THR A 40 -1.37 -7.73 -10.07
N THR A 41 -1.25 -8.90 -9.44
CA THR A 41 -1.16 -10.21 -10.14
C THR A 41 -2.50 -10.96 -10.16
N GLY A 42 -3.56 -10.31 -9.67
CA GLY A 42 -4.93 -10.83 -9.63
C GLY A 42 -5.38 -11.22 -8.22
N LYS A 43 -6.70 -11.32 -8.03
CA LYS A 43 -7.34 -11.72 -6.75
C LYS A 43 -6.86 -10.95 -5.50
N GLY A 44 -6.45 -9.69 -5.65
CA GLY A 44 -5.96 -8.85 -4.56
C GLY A 44 -4.49 -9.07 -4.20
N LEU A 45 -3.74 -9.87 -4.98
CA LEU A 45 -2.30 -10.02 -4.83
C LEU A 45 -1.55 -8.89 -5.53
N LEU A 46 -0.46 -8.45 -4.91
CA LEU A 46 0.38 -7.37 -5.38
C LEU A 46 1.85 -7.77 -5.28
N ASP A 47 2.58 -7.78 -6.38
CA ASP A 47 4.04 -7.92 -6.35
C ASP A 47 4.67 -6.54 -6.26
N ILE A 48 5.63 -6.35 -5.36
CA ILE A 48 6.27 -5.06 -5.10
C ILE A 48 7.74 -5.13 -5.49
N TYR A 49 8.13 -4.21 -6.36
CA TYR A 49 9.44 -4.12 -6.97
C TYR A 49 10.16 -2.85 -6.51
N ASN A 50 11.48 -2.92 -6.37
CA ASN A 50 12.30 -1.71 -6.23
C ASN A 50 12.36 -0.95 -7.57
N ILE A 51 13.02 0.21 -7.58
CA ILE A 51 13.17 1.04 -8.79
C ILE A 51 14.01 0.38 -9.90
N ASP A 52 14.84 -0.61 -9.55
CA ASP A 52 15.68 -1.36 -10.49
C ASP A 52 14.92 -2.56 -11.11
N GLY A 53 13.71 -2.85 -10.63
CA GLY A 53 12.85 -3.92 -11.13
C GLY A 53 13.01 -5.27 -10.41
N ASP A 54 13.74 -5.32 -9.29
CA ASP A 54 13.82 -6.53 -8.46
C ASP A 54 12.57 -6.67 -7.61
N TRP A 55 12.01 -7.89 -7.58
CA TRP A 55 10.92 -8.22 -6.66
C TRP A 55 11.45 -8.26 -5.23
N ILE A 56 10.92 -7.42 -4.35
CA ILE A 56 11.42 -7.24 -2.99
C ILE A 56 10.41 -7.60 -1.89
N LYS A 57 9.11 -7.53 -2.20
CA LYS A 57 8.01 -7.77 -1.26
C LYS A 57 6.76 -8.19 -2.02
N TYR A 58 5.78 -8.72 -1.33
CA TYR A 58 4.44 -8.90 -1.88
C TYR A 58 3.40 -8.34 -0.93
N GLY A 59 2.23 -8.03 -1.46
CA GLY A 59 1.11 -7.50 -0.73
C GLY A 59 -0.17 -8.26 -1.01
N ILE A 60 -1.07 -8.21 -0.04
CA ILE A 60 -2.42 -8.73 -0.12
C ILE A 60 -3.36 -7.58 0.19
N GLY A 61 -4.04 -7.10 -0.83
CA GLY A 61 -4.99 -6.00 -0.77
C GLY A 61 -6.43 -6.45 -0.94
N ASN A 62 -7.36 -5.65 -0.41
CA ASN A 62 -8.79 -5.85 -0.64
C ASN A 62 -9.42 -4.67 -1.39
N LEU A 63 -10.67 -4.85 -1.83
CA LEU A 63 -11.43 -3.83 -2.57
C LEU A 63 -11.66 -2.54 -1.76
N ASP A 64 -11.55 -2.65 -0.43
CA ASP A 64 -11.65 -1.56 0.53
C ASP A 64 -10.38 -0.71 0.65
N GLY A 65 -9.33 -1.08 -0.09
CA GLY A 65 -8.05 -0.37 -0.13
C GLY A 65 -7.18 -0.62 1.10
N LEU A 66 -7.46 -1.65 1.90
CA LEU A 66 -6.47 -2.15 2.85
C LEU A 66 -5.39 -2.91 2.08
N LEU A 67 -4.15 -2.85 2.56
CA LEU A 67 -3.02 -3.54 1.96
C LEU A 67 -2.11 -4.09 3.05
N ASP A 68 -2.02 -5.39 3.19
CA ASP A 68 -1.01 -6.02 4.03
C ASP A 68 0.24 -6.29 3.18
N ILE A 69 1.43 -6.01 3.70
CA ILE A 69 2.70 -6.16 2.98
C ILE A 69 3.61 -7.10 3.75
N TYR A 70 4.17 -8.04 3.01
CA TYR A 70 5.01 -9.12 3.48
C TYR A 70 6.37 -9.07 2.79
N THR A 71 7.38 -9.53 3.49
CA THR A 71 8.65 -9.91 2.87
C THR A 71 8.47 -11.19 2.05
N LEU A 72 9.43 -11.51 1.18
CA LEU A 72 9.33 -12.68 0.29
C LEU A 72 9.33 -14.03 1.03
N ASP A 73 9.80 -14.09 2.27
CA ASP A 73 9.73 -15.29 3.11
C ASP A 73 8.38 -15.47 3.82
N GLY A 74 7.46 -14.51 3.66
CA GLY A 74 6.15 -14.52 4.26
C GLY A 74 6.02 -13.76 5.58
N THR A 75 7.06 -13.08 6.05
CA THR A 75 6.97 -12.25 7.26
C THR A 75 6.17 -10.98 6.99
N TYR A 76 5.11 -10.74 7.76
CA TYR A 76 4.30 -9.52 7.73
C TYR A 76 5.09 -8.33 8.30
N VAL A 77 5.19 -7.24 7.55
CA VAL A 77 6.06 -6.10 7.92
C VAL A 77 5.38 -4.74 7.88
N PHE A 78 4.42 -4.53 6.99
CA PHE A 78 3.72 -3.24 6.87
C PHE A 78 2.24 -3.42 6.58
N TYR A 79 1.47 -2.37 6.87
CA TYR A 79 0.07 -2.29 6.48
C TYR A 79 -0.28 -0.91 5.93
N GLY A 80 -1.12 -0.91 4.89
CA GLY A 80 -1.60 0.25 4.17
C GLY A 80 -3.04 0.56 4.52
N LEU A 81 -3.31 1.80 4.87
CA LEU A 81 -4.65 2.32 5.11
C LEU A 81 -5.01 3.38 4.07
N PRO A 82 -6.26 3.37 3.54
CA PRO A 82 -6.74 4.43 2.68
C PRO A 82 -6.64 5.77 3.40
N TRP A 83 -6.15 6.77 2.69
CA TRP A 83 -6.26 8.14 3.19
C TRP A 83 -7.71 8.59 3.05
N LEU A 84 -8.49 8.38 4.11
CA LEU A 84 -9.87 8.82 4.19
C LEU A 84 -9.91 10.31 4.52
N THR A 85 -10.65 11.09 3.73
CA THR A 85 -11.11 12.41 4.18
C THR A 85 -12.04 12.25 5.39
N PRO A 86 -12.19 13.27 6.25
CA PRO A 86 -13.12 13.21 7.38
C PRO A 86 -14.54 12.76 6.97
N LYS A 87 -15.03 13.23 5.82
CA LYS A 87 -16.32 12.84 5.25
C LYS A 87 -16.39 11.34 4.90
N GLN A 88 -15.30 10.76 4.38
CA GLN A 88 -15.22 9.33 4.08
C GLN A 88 -15.05 8.49 5.35
N ALA A 89 -14.36 9.00 6.36
CA ALA A 89 -14.22 8.35 7.66
C ALA A 89 -15.57 8.23 8.37
N ILE A 90 -16.34 9.32 8.44
CA ILE A 90 -17.70 9.37 9.03
C ILE A 90 -18.63 8.35 8.37
N LYS A 91 -18.67 8.32 7.03
CA LYS A 91 -19.47 7.33 6.27
C LYS A 91 -19.06 5.88 6.56
N ARG A 92 -17.79 5.63 6.91
CA ARG A 92 -17.25 4.30 7.22
C ARG A 92 -17.52 3.88 8.66
N THR A 93 -17.53 4.82 9.60
CA THR A 93 -17.72 4.54 11.04
C THR A 93 -19.18 4.59 11.48
N GLY A 94 -20.09 5.03 10.61
CA GLY A 94 -21.51 5.15 10.94
C GLY A 94 -21.82 6.19 12.03
N LEU A 95 -20.94 7.20 12.16
CA LEU A 95 -21.13 8.35 13.06
C LEU A 95 -21.82 9.51 12.34
#